data_AF-A0A4U1F5V8-F1
#
_entry.id   AF-A0A4U1F5V8-F1
#
_cell.length_a   1.000
_cell.length_b   1.000
_cell.length_c   1.000
_cell.angle_alpha   90.00
_cell.angle_beta   90.00
_cell.angle_gamma   90.00
#
_symmetry.space_group_name_H-M   'P 1'
#
loop_
_entity.id
_entity.type
_entity.pdbx_description
1 polymer ?
#
loop_
_entity_poly.entity_id
_entity_poly.type
_entity_poly.pdbx_seq_one_letter_code
_entity_poly.pdbx_strand_id
1 'polypeptide(L)'
;MFRMDNCRFCRCQGGVSICFTAQCGELNCERYYVPEGECCPVCEDPVYPFNNPAGCYANGQIRAHGDRWREDDCTFCQCINGEPHCVATACGQSCMNPV
;
A
#
# COMPACT_ATOMS: atom_id res chain seq x y z
N MET A 1 11.09 -29.59 9.58
CA MET A 1 10.79 -29.19 8.19
C MET A 1 11.81 -28.14 7.81
N PHE A 2 12.40 -28.21 6.63
CA PHE A 2 13.44 -27.29 6.16
C PHE A 2 13.10 -26.85 4.74
N ARG A 3 13.58 -25.67 4.36
CA ARG A 3 13.32 -25.06 3.06
C ARG A 3 14.55 -25.22 2.17
N MET A 4 14.39 -25.87 1.01
CA MET A 4 15.47 -26.06 0.03
C MET A 4 15.62 -24.84 -0.87
N ASP A 5 14.50 -24.31 -1.32
CA ASP A 5 14.36 -23.07 -2.09
C ASP A 5 13.03 -22.41 -1.69
N ASN A 6 12.71 -21.24 -2.21
CA ASN A 6 11.52 -20.50 -1.79
C ASN A 6 10.22 -21.29 -1.91
N CYS A 7 10.13 -22.25 -2.85
CA CYS A 7 8.94 -23.05 -3.11
C CYS A 7 9.01 -24.50 -2.60
N ARG A 8 10.18 -24.99 -2.20
CA ARG A 8 10.39 -26.41 -1.87
C ARG A 8 10.65 -26.60 -0.39
N PHE A 9 9.75 -27.36 0.24
CA PHE A 9 9.77 -27.66 1.66
C PHE A 9 9.95 -29.15 1.88
N CYS A 10 10.90 -29.53 2.73
CA CYS A 10 11.23 -30.92 2.99
C CYS A 10 11.12 -31.25 4.48
N ARG A 11 10.81 -32.50 4.79
CA ARG A 11 10.83 -33.05 6.14
C ARG A 11 11.61 -34.36 6.12
N CYS A 12 12.51 -34.53 7.08
CA CYS A 12 13.17 -35.81 7.32
C CYS A 12 12.22 -36.73 8.08
N GLN A 13 11.99 -37.93 7.57
CA GLN A 13 11.19 -38.97 8.22
C GLN A 13 11.91 -40.31 8.04
N GLY A 14 12.40 -40.90 9.14
CA GLY A 14 13.11 -42.17 9.11
C GLY A 14 14.42 -42.16 8.30
N GLY A 15 15.12 -41.02 8.24
CA GLY A 15 16.35 -40.86 7.44
C GLY A 15 16.12 -40.55 5.95
N VAL A 16 14.87 -40.50 5.50
CA VAL A 16 14.49 -40.14 4.12
C VAL A 16 13.96 -38.71 4.08
N SER A 17 14.40 -37.92 3.10
CA SER A 17 13.87 -36.57 2.84
C SER A 17 12.60 -36.64 2.00
N ILE A 18 11.47 -36.28 2.59
CA ILE A 18 10.18 -36.17 1.91
C ILE A 18 9.93 -34.69 1.62
N CYS A 19 9.81 -34.32 0.36
CA CYS A 19 9.68 -32.92 -0.08
C CYS A 19 8.34 -32.64 -0.76
N PHE A 20 7.90 -31.40 -0.62
CA PHE A 20 6.67 -30.85 -1.19
C PHE A 20 7.01 -29.52 -1.88
N THR A 21 6.41 -29.29 -3.02
CA THR A 21 6.50 -28.01 -3.74
C THR A 21 5.22 -27.23 -3.52
N ALA A 22 5.34 -25.97 -3.11
CA ALA A 22 4.21 -25.07 -2.99
C ALA A 22 3.55 -24.85 -4.36
N GLN A 23 2.22 -24.84 -4.37
CA GLN A 23 1.42 -24.46 -5.52
C GLN A 23 0.75 -23.14 -5.20
N CYS A 24 0.95 -22.15 -6.07
CA CYS A 24 0.36 -20.83 -5.90
C CYS A 24 -1.06 -20.82 -6.47
N GLY A 25 -1.95 -20.07 -5.81
CA GLY A 25 -3.29 -19.82 -6.34
C GLY A 25 -3.25 -18.89 -7.56
N GLU A 26 -4.30 -18.94 -8.38
CA GLU A 26 -4.48 -17.98 -9.46
C GLU A 26 -4.75 -16.58 -8.90
N LEU A 27 -4.00 -15.59 -9.37
CA LEU A 27 -4.20 -14.18 -9.05
C LEU A 27 -5.05 -13.52 -10.15
N ASN A 28 -5.95 -12.62 -9.75
CA ASN A 28 -6.78 -11.82 -10.65
C ASN A 28 -6.42 -10.33 -10.50
N CYS A 29 -5.22 -9.94 -10.91
CA CYS A 29 -4.73 -8.56 -10.87
C CYS A 29 -3.78 -8.27 -12.03
N GLU A 30 -3.73 -7.03 -12.49
CA GLU A 30 -2.88 -6.61 -13.61
C GLU A 30 -1.40 -6.51 -13.23
N ARG A 31 -1.12 -6.17 -11.96
CA ARG A 31 0.23 -5.99 -11.42
C ARG A 31 0.44 -6.90 -10.22
N TYR A 32 1.59 -7.56 -10.18
CA TYR A 32 1.99 -8.46 -9.11
C TYR A 32 3.51 -8.44 -8.93
N TYR A 33 3.96 -8.84 -7.76
CA TYR A 33 5.38 -9.04 -7.47
C TYR A 33 5.57 -10.27 -6.58
N VAL A 34 6.79 -10.81 -6.54
CA VAL A 34 7.16 -11.90 -5.63
C VAL A 34 8.00 -11.31 -4.51
N PRO A 35 7.54 -11.33 -3.24
CA PRO A 35 8.32 -10.82 -2.12
C PRO A 35 9.63 -11.59 -1.95
N GLU A 36 10.66 -10.92 -1.44
CA GLU A 36 11.95 -11.55 -1.23
C GLU A 36 11.83 -12.73 -0.25
N GLY A 37 12.28 -13.91 -0.67
CA GLY A 37 12.19 -15.11 0.14
C GLY A 37 10.83 -15.81 0.15
N GLU A 38 9.85 -15.33 -0.61
CA GLU A 38 8.55 -15.99 -0.82
C GLU A 38 8.53 -16.80 -2.11
N CYS A 39 7.65 -17.81 -2.17
CA CYS A 39 7.42 -18.60 -3.38
C CYS A 39 6.44 -17.94 -4.33
N CYS A 40 5.34 -17.45 -3.77
CA CYS A 40 4.16 -17.08 -4.55
C CYS A 40 4.11 -15.58 -4.80
N PRO A 41 3.66 -15.18 -6.00
CA PRO A 41 3.38 -13.78 -6.25
C PRO A 41 2.22 -13.32 -5.37
N VAL A 42 2.25 -12.03 -5.05
CA VAL A 42 1.14 -11.30 -4.45
C VAL A 42 0.72 -10.20 -5.42
N CYS A 43 -0.56 -9.88 -5.43
CA CYS A 43 -1.02 -8.71 -6.17
C CYS A 43 -0.30 -7.48 -5.62
N GLU A 44 0.20 -6.65 -6.52
CA GLU A 44 0.59 -5.31 -6.15
C GLU A 44 -0.73 -4.62 -5.83
N ASP A 45 -1.08 -4.55 -4.54
CA ASP A 45 -2.15 -3.67 -4.12
C ASP A 45 -1.69 -2.28 -4.56
N PRO A 46 -2.34 -1.66 -5.57
CA PRO A 46 -2.15 -0.24 -5.68
C PRO A 46 -2.60 0.28 -4.31
N VAL A 47 -1.79 1.14 -3.71
CA VAL A 47 -2.23 1.96 -2.58
C VAL A 47 -3.28 2.93 -3.13
N TYR A 48 -4.40 2.39 -3.62
CA TYR A 48 -5.62 3.12 -3.84
C TYR A 48 -6.35 3.04 -2.50
N PRO A 49 -6.71 4.19 -1.91
CA PRO A 49 -7.27 4.29 -0.57
C PRO A 49 -8.65 3.63 -0.40
N PHE A 50 -9.12 2.85 -1.36
CA PHE A 50 -10.46 2.29 -1.39
C PHE A 50 -10.71 1.20 -0.32
N ASN A 51 -9.67 0.64 0.29
CA ASN A 51 -9.79 -0.36 1.34
C ASN A 51 -8.98 -0.03 2.60
N ASN A 52 -8.66 1.24 2.87
CA ASN A 52 -8.16 1.63 4.18
C ASN A 52 -9.25 2.32 5.00
N PRO A 53 -10.09 1.57 5.76
CA PRO A 53 -10.99 2.18 6.72
C PRO A 53 -10.24 2.94 7.84
N ALA A 54 -8.91 2.80 7.94
CA ALA A 54 -8.11 3.44 8.98
C ALA A 54 -7.63 4.87 8.63
N GLY A 55 -7.70 5.33 7.37
CA GLY A 55 -7.20 6.67 7.04
C GLY A 55 -6.87 6.99 5.59
N CYS A 56 -6.67 8.28 5.32
CA CYS A 56 -6.33 8.86 4.02
C CYS A 56 -4.82 8.90 3.80
N TYR A 57 -4.34 8.57 2.62
CA TYR A 57 -2.92 8.71 2.28
C TYR A 57 -2.62 10.12 1.78
N ALA A 58 -1.75 10.86 2.47
CA ALA A 58 -1.35 12.21 2.09
C ALA A 58 0.11 12.48 2.50
N ASN A 59 0.90 13.07 1.60
CA ASN A 59 2.32 13.41 1.84
C ASN A 59 3.17 12.23 2.34
N GLY A 60 2.96 11.04 1.77
CA GLY A 60 3.68 9.82 2.15
C GLY A 60 3.25 9.19 3.48
N GLN A 61 2.22 9.72 4.15
CA GLN A 61 1.75 9.28 5.46
C GLN A 61 0.26 8.92 5.43
N ILE A 62 -0.14 7.99 6.29
CA ILE A 62 -1.56 7.67 6.53
C ILE A 62 -2.08 8.62 7.63
N ARG A 63 -3.14 9.36 7.31
CA ARG A 63 -3.87 10.29 8.18
C ARG A 63 -5.16 9.62 8.66
N ALA A 64 -5.44 9.61 9.96
CA ALA A 64 -6.63 8.98 10.52
C ALA A 64 -7.91 9.67 10.04
N HIS A 65 -9.05 8.98 10.13
CA HIS A 65 -10.35 9.61 9.90
C HIS A 65 -10.56 10.80 10.83
N GLY A 66 -10.99 11.93 10.28
CA GLY A 66 -11.18 13.18 11.01
C GLY A 66 -9.95 14.09 11.02
N ASP A 67 -8.76 13.58 10.67
CA ASP A 67 -7.54 14.38 10.60
C ASP A 67 -7.67 15.51 9.60
N ARG A 68 -7.12 16.67 9.96
CA ARG A 68 -7.05 17.86 9.12
C ARG A 68 -5.60 18.24 8.90
N TRP A 69 -5.25 18.55 7.66
CA TRP A 69 -3.90 19.00 7.33
C TRP A 69 -3.94 20.10 6.27
N ARG A 70 -2.81 20.78 6.14
CA ARG A 70 -2.56 21.78 5.13
C ARG A 70 -1.65 21.14 4.08
N GLU A 71 -2.11 21.08 2.83
CA GLU A 71 -1.34 20.52 1.72
C GLU A 71 -0.34 21.54 1.19
N ASP A 72 -0.78 22.80 1.09
CA ASP A 72 0.02 23.97 0.73
C ASP A 72 -0.54 25.21 1.46
N ASP A 73 0.06 26.39 1.29
CA ASP A 73 -0.33 27.61 2.00
C ASP A 73 -1.83 27.97 1.93
N CYS A 74 -2.55 27.43 0.95
CA CYS A 74 -3.91 27.80 0.60
C CYS A 74 -4.89 26.62 0.51
N THR A 75 -4.37 25.39 0.52
CA THR A 75 -5.16 24.16 0.44
C THR A 75 -5.27 23.48 1.80
N PHE A 76 -6.50 23.35 2.28
CA PHE A 76 -6.82 22.68 3.54
C PHE A 76 -7.59 21.40 3.26
N CYS A 77 -7.16 20.30 3.86
CA CYS A 77 -7.73 18.97 3.65
C CYS A 77 -8.25 18.37 4.95
N GLN A 78 -9.29 17.53 4.84
CA GLN A 78 -9.79 16.68 5.91
C GLN A 78 -9.99 15.25 5.42
N CYS A 79 -9.61 14.26 6.23
CA CYS A 79 -9.85 12.86 5.93
C CYS A 79 -11.27 12.44 6.33
N ILE A 80 -12.11 12.03 5.37
CA ILE A 80 -13.47 11.55 5.59
C ILE A 80 -13.59 10.14 5.03
N ASN A 81 -13.75 9.14 5.91
CA ASN A 81 -13.91 7.73 5.55
C ASN A 81 -12.86 7.18 4.57
N GLY A 82 -11.59 7.58 4.72
CA GLY A 82 -10.49 7.14 3.85
C GLY A 82 -10.30 8.01 2.60
N GLU A 83 -11.18 8.97 2.34
CA GLU A 83 -11.08 9.91 1.23
C GLU A 83 -10.66 11.33 1.70
N PRO A 84 -9.63 11.95 1.09
CA PRO A 84 -9.22 13.31 1.42
C PRO A 84 -10.15 14.34 0.75
N HIS A 85 -10.82 15.17 1.55
CA HIS A 85 -11.61 16.31 1.09
C HIS A 85 -10.83 17.61 1.27
N CYS A 86 -10.37 18.19 0.16
CA CYS A 86 -9.54 19.40 0.15
C CYS A 86 -10.29 20.61 -0.39
N VAL A 87 -10.06 21.77 0.21
CA VAL A 87 -10.57 23.08 -0.22
C VAL A 87 -9.39 24.02 -0.39
N ALA A 88 -9.18 24.47 -1.62
CA ALA A 88 -8.25 25.54 -1.94
C ALA A 88 -8.96 26.89 -1.77
N THR A 89 -8.49 27.71 -0.83
CA THR A 89 -8.90 29.11 -0.75
C THR A 89 -7.99 29.91 -1.67
N ALA A 90 -8.52 30.93 -2.36
CA ALA A 90 -7.66 31.80 -3.15
C ALA A 90 -6.56 32.40 -2.25
N CYS A 91 -5.30 32.04 -2.50
CA CYS A 91 -4.17 32.74 -1.91
C CYS A 91 -4.34 34.21 -2.29
N GLY A 92 -4.41 35.12 -1.32
CA GLY A 92 -4.27 36.54 -1.62
C GLY A 92 -2.90 36.74 -2.23
N GLN A 93 -2.81 36.75 -3.57
CA GLN A 93 -1.59 37.12 -4.25
C GLN A 93 -1.35 38.58 -3.90
N SER A 94 -0.38 38.84 -3.01
CA SER A 94 0.10 40.19 -2.78
C SER A 94 0.91 40.61 -3.99
N CYS A 95 0.22 41.03 -5.06
CA CYS A 95 0.87 41.65 -6.19
C CYS A 95 1.36 43.04 -5.77
N MET A 96 2.66 43.16 -5.46
CA MET A 96 3.33 44.46 -5.49
C MET A 96 3.46 44.88 -6.95
N ASN A 97 2.50 45.70 -7.41
CA ASN A 97 2.31 46.26 -8.76
C ASN A 97 1.37 45.48 -9.71
N PRO A 98 0.03 45.65 -9.57
CA PRO A 98 -0.89 45.40 -10.66
C PRO A 98 -0.73 46.47 -11.76
N VAL A 99 -0.75 46.04 -13.03
CA VAL A 99 -0.76 46.90 -14.24
C VAL A 99 -2.11 47.55 -14.47
#